data_AF-I2DA39-F1
#
_entry.id   AF-I2DA39-F1
#
_cell.length_a   1.000
_cell.length_b   1.000
_cell.length_c   1.000
_cell.angle_alpha   90.00
_cell.angle_beta   90.00
_cell.angle_gamma   90.00
#
_symmetry.space_group_name_H-M   'P 1'
#
loop_
_entity.id
_entity.type
_entity.pdbx_description
1 polymer ?
#
loop_
_entity_poly.entity_id
_entity_poly.type
_entity_poly.pdbx_seq_one_letter_code
_entity_poly.pdbx_strand_id
1 'polypeptide(L)'
;MKNLIKKFTIAVIVLSILYISYTTYISMNGIIIGTKIHKNDKSQFMIEEISESSYGQFVGLRQGDIILKINKEKPSDKHLKWGYLSHINSLDILRSGKKIHLKDF
;
A
#
# COMPACT_ATOMS: atom_id res chain seq x y z
N MET A 1 28.34 -11.66 -30.78
CA MET A 1 27.07 -10.91 -30.62
C MET A 1 25.85 -11.79 -30.40
N LYS A 2 25.52 -12.77 -31.27
CA LYS A 2 24.32 -13.64 -31.13
C LYS A 2 24.17 -14.35 -29.76
N ASN A 3 25.24 -14.92 -29.21
CA ASN A 3 25.20 -15.58 -27.90
C ASN A 3 24.99 -14.61 -26.73
N LEU A 4 25.44 -13.36 -26.87
CA LEU A 4 25.30 -12.32 -25.84
C LEU A 4 23.86 -11.80 -25.84
N ILE A 5 23.30 -11.58 -27.03
CA ILE A 5 21.87 -11.26 -27.23
C ILE A 5 21.00 -12.37 -26.64
N LYS A 6 21.28 -13.65 -26.93
CA LYS A 6 20.53 -14.78 -26.38
C LYS A 6 20.53 -14.81 -24.85
N LYS A 7 21.68 -14.61 -24.21
CA LYS A 7 21.79 -14.56 -22.73
C LYS A 7 21.01 -13.37 -22.16
N PHE A 8 21.12 -12.20 -22.79
CA PHE A 8 20.37 -11.01 -22.38
C PHE A 8 18.86 -11.22 -22.51
N THR A 9 18.39 -11.79 -23.63
CA THR A 9 16.97 -12.11 -23.83
C THR A 9 16.45 -13.05 -22.74
N ILE A 10 17.20 -14.10 -22.40
CA ILE A 10 16.83 -15.01 -21.30
C ILE A 10 16.75 -14.26 -19.97
N ALA A 11 17.72 -13.38 -19.67
CA ALA A 11 17.70 -12.58 -18.45
C ALA A 11 16.49 -11.66 -18.37
N VAL A 12 16.11 -11.02 -19.48
CA VAL A 12 14.90 -10.18 -19.54
C VAL A 12 13.65 -11.02 -19.30
N ILE A 13 13.53 -12.20 -19.93
CA ILE A 13 12.38 -13.09 -19.70
C ILE A 13 12.27 -13.48 -18.22
N VAL A 14 13.38 -13.86 -17.59
CA VAL A 14 13.40 -14.21 -16.17
C VAL A 14 12.98 -13.01 -15.31
N LEU A 15 13.50 -11.81 -15.60
CA LEU A 15 13.14 -10.58 -14.90
C LEU A 15 11.65 -10.24 -15.07
N SER A 16 11.09 -10.44 -16.26
CA SER A 16 9.66 -10.24 -16.52
C SER A 16 8.80 -11.21 -15.70
N ILE A 17 9.18 -12.49 -15.61
CA ILE A 17 8.45 -13.47 -14.79
C ILE A 17 8.50 -13.06 -13.31
N LEU A 18 9.68 -12.70 -12.80
CA LEU A 18 9.83 -12.23 -11.42
C LEU A 18 8.98 -10.99 -11.14
N TYR A 19 8.97 -10.04 -12.08
CA TYR A 19 8.15 -8.83 -11.95
C TYR A 19 6.65 -9.14 -11.92
N ILE A 20 6.16 -10.00 -12.82
CA ILE A 20 4.76 -10.43 -12.83
C ILE A 20 4.39 -11.15 -11.53
N SER A 21 5.26 -12.04 -11.04
CA SER A 21 5.04 -12.72 -9.75
C SER A 21 4.96 -11.73 -8.59
N TYR A 22 5.84 -10.71 -8.59
CA TYR A 22 5.83 -9.67 -7.57
C TYR A 22 4.54 -8.84 -7.60
N THR A 23 4.14 -8.32 -8.75
CA THR A 23 2.91 -7.53 -8.88
C THR A 23 1.68 -8.38 -8.57
N THR A 24 1.66 -9.64 -8.98
CA THR A 24 0.56 -10.57 -8.65
C THR A 24 0.47 -10.79 -7.14
N TYR A 25 1.60 -10.96 -6.46
CA TYR A 25 1.62 -11.11 -5.00
C TYR A 25 1.03 -9.87 -4.30
N ILE A 26 1.43 -8.67 -4.72
CA ILE A 26 0.91 -7.40 -4.21
C ILE A 26 -0.61 -7.35 -4.37
N SER A 27 -1.10 -7.61 -5.58
CA SER A 27 -2.53 -7.55 -5.91
C SER A 27 -3.34 -8.58 -5.13
N MET A 28 -2.89 -9.83 -5.06
CA MET A 28 -3.60 -10.90 -4.33
C MET A 28 -3.67 -10.62 -2.83
N ASN A 29 -2.65 -9.98 -2.27
CA ASN A 29 -2.62 -9.59 -0.85
C ASN A 29 -3.21 -8.19 -0.61
N GLY A 30 -3.80 -7.57 -1.64
CA GLY A 30 -4.42 -6.25 -1.58
C GLY A 30 -3.51 -5.18 -0.99
N ILE A 31 -2.19 -5.26 -1.24
CA ILE A 31 -1.21 -4.34 -0.65
C ILE A 31 -1.25 -3.02 -1.43
N ILE A 32 -1.52 -1.93 -0.73
CA ILE A 32 -1.60 -0.59 -1.32
C ILE A 32 -0.22 0.05 -1.21
N ILE A 33 0.62 -0.19 -2.21
CA ILE A 33 1.96 0.38 -2.27
C ILE A 33 1.90 1.91 -2.28
N GLY A 34 2.84 2.52 -1.57
CA GLY A 34 2.91 3.96 -1.43
C GLY A 34 1.91 4.50 -0.41
N THR A 35 1.45 3.69 0.55
CA THR A 35 0.69 4.13 1.74
C THR A 35 1.39 3.63 3.01
N LYS A 36 2.56 4.20 3.32
CA LYS A 36 3.37 3.73 4.45
C LYS A 36 2.76 4.20 5.77
N ILE A 37 2.71 3.31 6.75
CA ILE A 37 2.14 3.56 8.07
C ILE A 37 3.19 3.39 9.15
N HIS A 38 3.14 4.28 10.13
CA HIS A 38 3.83 4.12 11.40
C HIS A 38 2.85 4.28 12.57
N LYS A 39 3.26 3.82 13.75
CA LYS A 39 2.58 4.12 15.01
C LYS A 39 3.22 5.37 15.60
N ASN A 40 2.43 6.41 15.85
CA ASN A 40 2.92 7.62 16.53
C ASN A 40 3.15 7.37 18.03
N ASP A 41 3.61 8.39 18.77
CA ASP A 41 3.88 8.31 20.22
C ASP A 41 2.65 7.90 21.06
N LYS A 42 1.45 8.12 20.53
CA LYS A 42 0.17 7.72 21.15
C LYS A 42 -0.28 6.32 20.73
N SER A 43 0.59 5.54 20.08
CA SER A 43 0.30 4.22 19.51
C SER A 43 -0.86 4.22 18.50
N GLN A 44 -1.07 5.33 17.80
CA GLN A 44 -2.09 5.46 16.75
C GLN A 44 -1.46 5.23 15.38
N PHE A 45 -2.17 4.53 14.51
CA PHE A 45 -1.73 4.29 13.13
C PHE A 45 -1.87 5.61 12.35
N MET A 46 -0.76 6.12 11.83
CA MET A 46 -0.69 7.35 11.07
C MET A 46 -0.04 7.12 9.71
N ILE A 47 -0.57 7.76 8.67
CA ILE A 47 0.04 7.77 7.34
C ILE A 47 1.36 8.54 7.41
N GLU A 48 2.47 7.82 7.32
CA GLU A 48 3.83 8.38 7.34
C GLU A 48 4.14 9.04 6.00
N GLU A 49 3.88 8.31 4.92
CA GLU A 49 4.22 8.71 3.55
C GLU A 49 3.12 8.20 2.61
N ILE A 50 2.78 9.05 1.63
CA ILE A 50 1.86 8.66 0.56
C ILE A 50 2.42 9.06 -0.80
N SER A 51 2.52 8.10 -1.72
CA SER A 51 2.93 8.38 -3.09
C SER A 51 1.77 9.02 -3.86
N GLU A 52 2.08 9.99 -4.72
CA GLU A 52 1.09 10.64 -5.59
C GLU A 52 0.38 9.67 -6.54
N SER A 53 1.07 8.60 -6.92
CA SER A 53 0.53 7.53 -7.78
C SER A 53 -0.10 6.37 -7.01
N SER A 54 -0.12 6.43 -5.67
CA SER A 54 -0.72 5.36 -4.87
C SER A 54 -2.24 5.36 -4.97
N TYR A 55 -2.83 4.18 -4.89
CA TYR A 55 -4.29 4.05 -4.84
C TYR A 55 -4.90 4.80 -3.65
N GLY A 56 -4.20 4.81 -2.51
CA GLY A 56 -4.57 5.58 -1.33
C GLY A 56 -4.75 7.08 -1.61
N GLN A 57 -3.86 7.67 -2.40
CA GLN A 57 -3.96 9.09 -2.76
C GLN A 57 -5.20 9.36 -3.62
N PHE A 58 -5.52 8.47 -4.56
CA PHE A 58 -6.70 8.61 -5.43
C PHE A 58 -8.02 8.54 -4.66
N VAL A 59 -8.10 7.68 -3.63
CA VAL A 59 -9.27 7.62 -2.74
C VAL A 59 -9.24 8.69 -1.64
N GLY A 60 -8.24 9.58 -1.66
CA GLY A 60 -8.21 10.79 -0.85
C GLY A 60 -7.48 10.70 0.49
N LEU A 61 -6.72 9.63 0.76
CA LEU A 61 -5.76 9.61 1.87
C LEU A 61 -4.69 10.68 1.67
N ARG A 62 -4.14 11.17 2.77
CA ARG A 62 -3.05 12.15 2.79
C ARG A 62 -2.06 11.78 3.89
N GLN A 63 -0.84 12.25 3.72
CA GLN A 63 0.17 12.19 4.77
C GLN A 63 -0.33 12.87 6.06
N GLY A 64 -0.04 12.26 7.22
CA GLY A 64 -0.46 12.75 8.53
C GLY A 64 -1.88 12.37 8.95
N ASP A 65 -2.65 11.70 8.09
CA ASP A 65 -3.96 11.16 8.49
C ASP A 65 -3.80 10.10 9.60
N ILE A 66 -4.61 10.21 10.64
CA ILE A 66 -4.67 9.21 11.71
C ILE A 66 -5.80 8.24 11.40
N ILE A 67 -5.51 6.95 11.31
CA ILE A 67 -6.51 5.92 11.05
C ILE A 67 -7.25 5.60 12.35
N LEU A 68 -8.56 5.78 12.34
CA LEU A 68 -9.45 5.47 13.45
C LEU A 68 -10.07 4.08 13.33
N LYS A 69 -10.41 3.66 12.11
CA LYS A 69 -10.93 2.33 11.80
C LYS A 69 -10.48 1.84 10.44
N ILE A 70 -10.32 0.51 10.34
CA ILE A 70 -10.08 -0.21 9.10
C ILE A 70 -11.22 -1.22 8.95
N ASN A 71 -11.96 -1.20 7.85
CA ASN A 71 -13.09 -2.11 7.60
C ASN A 71 -14.10 -2.16 8.76
N LYS A 72 -14.40 -1.01 9.37
CA LYS A 72 -15.26 -0.84 10.57
C LYS A 72 -14.69 -1.37 11.88
N GLU A 73 -13.49 -1.94 11.87
CA GLU A 73 -12.80 -2.48 13.04
C GLU A 73 -11.68 -1.55 13.54
N LYS A 74 -11.22 -1.80 14.76
CA LYS A 74 -10.07 -1.06 15.32
C LYS A 74 -8.80 -1.38 14.50
N PRO A 75 -7.97 -0.38 14.18
CA PRO A 75 -6.73 -0.59 13.45
C PRO A 75 -5.84 -1.58 14.19
N SER A 76 -5.32 -2.56 13.45
CA SER A 76 -4.39 -3.55 13.96
C SER A 76 -3.44 -3.98 12.85
N ASP A 77 -2.33 -4.60 13.25
CA ASP A 77 -1.25 -4.97 12.33
C ASP A 77 -1.68 -6.04 11.30
N LYS A 78 -2.85 -6.68 11.48
CA LYS A 78 -3.44 -7.62 10.50
C LYS A 78 -3.73 -7.00 9.13
N HIS A 79 -3.91 -5.67 9.10
CA HIS A 79 -4.16 -4.89 7.90
C HIS A 79 -2.89 -4.21 7.38
N LEU A 80 -1.73 -4.60 7.91
CA LEU A 80 -0.44 -4.10 7.46
C LEU A 80 0.38 -5.23 6.84
N LYS A 81 1.00 -4.93 5.70
CA LYS A 81 1.97 -5.82 5.07
C LYS A 81 3.17 -5.00 4.62
N TRP A 82 4.35 -5.33 5.16
CA TRP A 82 5.59 -4.59 4.95
C TRP A 82 5.48 -3.09 5.27
N GLY A 83 4.64 -2.74 6.26
CA GLY A 83 4.38 -1.35 6.65
C GLY A 83 3.37 -0.60 5.76
N TYR A 84 2.81 -1.24 4.73
CA TYR A 84 1.75 -0.68 3.89
C TYR A 84 0.37 -1.20 4.30
N LEU A 85 -0.67 -0.43 3.98
CA LEU A 85 -2.05 -0.90 4.09
C LEU A 85 -2.29 -2.12 3.20
N SER A 86 -3.01 -3.12 3.70
CA SER A 86 -3.38 -4.32 2.96
C SER A 86 -4.79 -4.80 3.28
N HIS A 87 -5.52 -5.26 2.27
CA HIS A 87 -6.90 -5.77 2.39
C HIS A 87 -7.85 -4.77 3.07
N ILE A 88 -7.94 -3.58 2.49
CA ILE A 88 -8.77 -2.49 2.97
C ILE A 88 -9.93 -2.30 1.99
N ASN A 89 -11.14 -2.11 2.51
CA ASN A 89 -12.33 -1.73 1.75
C ASN A 89 -12.80 -0.33 2.14
N SER A 90 -12.58 0.06 3.41
CA SER A 90 -12.93 1.38 3.93
C SER A 90 -12.05 1.79 5.10
N LEU A 91 -11.85 3.09 5.26
CA LEU A 91 -11.12 3.71 6.36
C LEU A 91 -11.94 4.83 6.98
N ASP A 92 -11.97 4.86 8.31
CA ASP A 92 -12.32 6.09 9.04
C ASP A 92 -11.01 6.76 9.46
N ILE A 93 -10.80 8.00 9.06
CA ILE A 93 -9.59 8.76 9.38
C ILE A 93 -9.92 10.05 10.14
N LEU A 94 -8.93 10.57 10.85
CA LEU A 94 -8.93 11.88 11.46
C LEU A 94 -7.92 12.77 10.74
N ARG A 95 -8.41 13.86 10.13
CA ARG A 95 -7.61 14.88 9.46
C ARG A 95 -7.94 16.25 10.01
N SER A 96 -6.96 16.94 10.58
CA SER A 96 -7.14 18.29 11.15
C SER A 96 -8.37 18.40 12.07
N GLY A 97 -8.56 17.38 12.94
CA GLY A 97 -9.69 17.31 13.87
C GLY A 97 -11.03 16.84 13.27
N LYS A 98 -11.14 16.66 11.95
CA LYS A 98 -12.35 16.19 11.28
C LYS A 98 -12.28 14.70 10.99
N LYS A 99 -13.38 13.98 11.26
CA LYS A 99 -13.53 12.58 10.87
C LYS A 99 -13.96 12.52 9.40
N ILE A 100 -13.26 11.73 8.61
CA ILE A 100 -13.56 11.51 7.19
C ILE A 100 -13.69 10.01 6.97
N HIS A 101 -14.74 9.60 6.27
CA HIS A 101 -14.93 8.22 5.84
C HIS A 101 -14.47 8.08 4.39
N LEU A 102 -13.51 7.19 4.15
CA LEU A 102 -12.99 6.84 2.83
C LEU A 102 -13.38 5.41 2.50
N LYS A 103 -13.71 5.16 1.23
CA LYS A 103 -14.17 3.86 0.73
C LYS A 103 -13.63 3.63 -0.68
N ASP A 104 -13.94 2.47 -1.24
CA ASP A 104 -13.58 2.08 -2.61
C ASP A 104 -12.06 1.86 -2.78
N PHE A 105 -11.44 1.27 -1.73
CA PHE A 105 -10.05 0.82 -1.66
C PHE A 105 -9.76 -0.45 -2.47
#